data_AF-A0AAJ6XAN8-F1
#
_entry.id   AF-A0AAJ6XAN8-F1
#
_cell.length_a   1.000
_cell.length_b   1.000
_cell.length_c   1.000
_cell.angle_alpha   90.00
_cell.angle_beta   90.00
_cell.angle_gamma   90.00
#
_symmetry.space_group_name_H-M   'P 1'
#
loop_
_entity.id
_entity.type
_entity.pdbx_description
1 polymer ?
#
loop_
_entity_poly.entity_id
_entity_poly.type
_entity_poly.pdbx_seq_one_letter_code
_entity_poly.pdbx_strand_id
1 'polypeptide(L)'
;MAIVDDLISPGGGQRACVVVLGGRGFLGRSLVTRLLQLGDWIVRVADSTHSLQLDADSNHGDSVLRDALASGFASYCQVDVRDPSQITKAVEGSSVVFYMEATDLPKHDFYDCYMLIVQGAKNVINACQECKVRQLIYNSPADVIFYGSRDICNRDESFLCHWKFADMLSDLKAQAEALVLYANNIGGLLTCALRPSNVFGPGDTQLVPFLVNLARSGWAKFIIGSGDNMSDFTYAENVTHAHICAAKALDSQMISVAGKAFFITNLEPMKFWEFVSLILEGLGYQRPSIKVPARIVSYVLLVVEWIRGKLGSRKYNHDISARFFHLASCTRTFNCSAAQKYIGYSPVVSLEDGIRLTIESFSHLAKDSSFGRFLNFEDQSKAEKLLGSVSDILLWRDEKKTFTCFVALVLLFYWFLLSGKTFASSTANLLLLVTTILYGYANLPPKISSFNTPKISLSSFEISENSVRDSIMSIACLWNRGHHTIRSLAQGEGWNKFFQVVLFLYFVKRILVESLAVAIGLALVFAFTAFFVYEQYESEIDGLTAMLFSLTKGLLTSYVPASMTSFLQNRGVLRKENGKVVNDEK
;
A
#
# COMPACT_ATOMS: atom_id res chain seq x y z
N MET A 1 -6.51 48.98 -12.65
CA MET A 1 -6.95 50.15 -13.45
C MET A 1 -7.72 49.59 -14.64
N ALA A 2 -9.05 49.71 -14.60
CA ALA A 2 -10.07 49.54 -15.63
C ALA A 2 -9.82 48.57 -16.81
N ILE A 3 -10.18 47.29 -16.66
CA ILE A 3 -10.70 46.43 -17.76
C ILE A 3 -11.72 45.45 -17.15
N VAL A 4 -12.86 45.96 -16.70
CA VAL A 4 -14.06 45.12 -16.44
C VAL A 4 -15.27 45.99 -16.75
N ASP A 5 -15.44 46.35 -18.02
CA ASP A 5 -16.73 46.79 -18.54
C ASP A 5 -16.82 46.33 -20.00
N ASP A 6 -17.89 45.59 -20.29
CA ASP A 6 -18.37 45.16 -21.60
C ASP A 6 -17.58 44.12 -22.41
N LEU A 7 -17.74 42.85 -22.02
CA LEU A 7 -17.65 41.71 -22.96
C LEU A 7 -19.01 40.99 -23.02
N ILE A 8 -19.89 41.51 -23.87
CA ILE A 8 -21.22 40.99 -24.17
C ILE A 8 -21.10 39.71 -25.02
N SER A 9 -21.74 38.62 -24.58
CA SER A 9 -21.82 37.37 -25.36
C SER A 9 -22.83 37.50 -26.51
N PRO A 10 -22.79 36.63 -27.54
CA PRO A 10 -23.82 36.56 -28.58
C PRO A 10 -25.12 35.91 -28.05
N GLY A 11 -25.62 36.44 -26.94
CA GLY A 11 -26.77 35.95 -26.17
C GLY A 11 -27.29 36.91 -25.09
N GLY A 12 -26.83 38.17 -25.05
CA GLY A 12 -27.51 39.26 -24.32
C GLY A 12 -27.44 39.27 -22.79
N GLY A 13 -26.69 38.36 -22.15
CA GLY A 13 -26.45 38.37 -20.70
C GLY A 13 -25.04 38.83 -20.33
N GLN A 14 -24.91 39.66 -19.28
CA GLN A 14 -23.62 39.99 -18.66
C GLN A 14 -23.04 38.72 -18.04
N ARG A 15 -21.81 38.33 -18.41
CA ARG A 15 -21.14 37.16 -17.84
C ARG A 15 -20.77 37.42 -16.39
N ALA A 16 -21.14 36.50 -15.51
CA ALA A 16 -20.84 36.60 -14.09
C ALA A 16 -19.37 36.22 -13.81
N CYS A 17 -18.70 37.00 -12.96
CA CYS A 17 -17.33 36.72 -12.55
C CYS A 17 -17.32 35.73 -11.38
N VAL A 18 -16.59 34.62 -11.53
CA VAL A 18 -16.47 33.58 -10.51
C VAL A 18 -15.02 33.40 -10.10
N VAL A 19 -14.81 33.03 -8.85
CA VAL A 19 -13.48 32.73 -8.30
C VAL A 19 -13.45 31.28 -7.88
N VAL A 20 -12.44 30.55 -8.32
CA VAL A 20 -12.17 29.18 -7.85
C VAL A 20 -10.92 29.22 -6.99
N LEU A 21 -11.11 29.25 -5.67
CA LEU A 21 -10.04 29.09 -4.69
C LEU A 21 -9.63 27.61 -4.65
N GLY A 22 -8.33 27.34 -4.71
CA GLY A 22 -7.79 25.98 -4.92
C GLY A 22 -7.97 25.49 -6.37
N GLY A 23 -8.05 26.42 -7.33
CA GLY A 23 -8.35 26.11 -8.72
C GLY A 23 -7.29 25.28 -9.44
N ARG A 24 -6.08 25.08 -8.87
CA ARG A 24 -5.08 24.14 -9.41
C ARG A 24 -5.09 22.77 -8.73
N GLY A 25 -5.91 22.57 -7.71
CA GLY A 25 -6.13 21.25 -7.11
C GLY A 25 -6.83 20.30 -8.09
N PHE A 26 -6.84 19.00 -7.77
CA PHE A 26 -7.45 17.95 -8.60
C PHE A 26 -8.90 18.30 -9.03
N LEU A 27 -9.77 18.58 -8.07
CA LEU A 27 -11.16 19.00 -8.33
C LEU A 27 -11.26 20.42 -8.90
N GLY A 28 -10.39 21.32 -8.44
CA GLY A 28 -10.37 22.73 -8.88
C GLY A 28 -10.12 22.86 -10.39
N ARG A 29 -9.16 22.11 -10.94
CA ARG A 29 -8.85 22.12 -12.38
C ARG A 29 -10.02 21.63 -13.21
N SER A 30 -10.67 20.54 -12.77
CA SER A 30 -11.87 20.02 -13.44
C SER A 30 -13.00 21.06 -13.42
N LEU A 31 -13.19 21.77 -12.30
CA LEU A 31 -14.23 22.80 -12.18
C LEU A 31 -13.94 24.00 -13.10
N VAL A 32 -12.70 24.50 -13.09
CA VAL A 32 -12.26 25.60 -13.98
C VAL A 32 -12.48 25.23 -15.43
N THR A 33 -12.05 24.03 -15.85
CA THR A 33 -12.23 23.54 -17.22
C THR A 33 -13.70 23.50 -17.59
N ARG A 34 -14.56 22.98 -16.71
CA ARG A 34 -16.00 22.88 -16.96
C ARG A 34 -16.69 24.24 -17.04
N LEU A 35 -16.33 25.18 -16.17
CA LEU A 35 -16.86 26.55 -16.18
C LEU A 35 -16.49 27.27 -17.49
N LEU A 36 -15.25 27.11 -17.96
CA LEU A 36 -14.79 27.68 -19.22
C LEU A 36 -15.48 27.07 -20.44
N GLN A 37 -15.71 25.75 -20.44
CA GLN A 37 -16.46 25.06 -21.51
C GLN A 37 -17.91 25.52 -21.62
N LEU A 38 -18.56 25.87 -20.51
CA LEU A 38 -19.93 26.40 -20.53
C LEU A 38 -19.97 27.82 -21.13
N GLY A 39 -18.90 28.61 -21.02
CA GLY A 39 -18.80 29.93 -21.65
C GLY A 39 -19.69 31.02 -21.05
N ASP A 40 -20.40 30.73 -19.96
CA ASP A 40 -21.30 31.66 -19.26
C ASP A 40 -20.57 32.55 -18.22
N TRP A 41 -19.32 32.21 -17.88
CA TRP A 41 -18.60 32.76 -16.73
C TRP A 41 -17.24 33.35 -17.11
N ILE A 42 -16.79 34.35 -16.35
CA ILE A 42 -15.40 34.81 -16.33
C ILE A 42 -14.74 34.17 -15.11
N VAL A 43 -13.68 33.37 -15.31
CA VAL A 43 -13.13 32.50 -14.26
C VAL A 43 -11.81 33.04 -13.71
N ARG A 44 -11.77 33.39 -12.43
CA ARG A 44 -10.52 33.69 -11.72
C ARG A 44 -10.03 32.44 -10.99
N VAL A 45 -8.88 31.94 -11.39
CA VAL A 45 -8.20 30.81 -10.74
C VAL A 45 -7.33 31.36 -9.62
N ALA A 46 -7.64 31.01 -8.37
CA ALA A 46 -6.91 31.44 -7.20
C ALA A 46 -6.24 30.25 -6.51
N ASP A 47 -4.92 30.28 -6.34
CA ASP A 47 -4.16 29.16 -5.80
C ASP A 47 -2.86 29.62 -5.10
N SER A 48 -2.33 28.83 -4.18
CA SER A 48 -1.14 29.20 -3.39
C SER A 48 0.16 29.15 -4.19
N THR A 49 0.16 28.48 -5.35
CA THR A 49 1.36 28.34 -6.18
C THR A 49 1.77 29.67 -6.83
N HIS A 50 3.06 29.98 -6.84
CA HIS A 50 3.58 31.25 -7.37
C HIS A 50 3.50 31.39 -8.91
N SER A 51 3.30 30.29 -9.65
CA SER A 51 3.14 30.35 -11.11
C SER A 51 2.24 29.22 -11.63
N LEU A 52 1.50 29.52 -12.69
CA LEU A 52 0.83 28.53 -13.52
C LEU A 52 1.90 27.76 -14.31
N GLN A 53 2.31 26.61 -13.79
CA GLN A 53 2.92 25.58 -14.63
C GLN A 53 1.81 24.97 -15.48
N LEU A 54 1.69 25.47 -16.70
CA LEU A 54 0.97 24.83 -17.79
C LEU A 54 2.02 23.93 -18.47
N ASP A 55 1.95 22.62 -18.26
CA ASP A 55 2.87 21.73 -18.96
C ASP A 55 2.54 21.80 -20.47
N ALA A 56 3.55 21.94 -21.31
CA ALA A 56 3.36 22.03 -22.76
C ALA A 56 2.85 20.70 -23.38
N ASP A 57 3.02 19.60 -22.63
CA ASP A 57 2.74 18.22 -23.04
C ASP A 57 1.53 17.58 -22.33
N SER A 58 0.84 18.30 -21.43
CA SER A 58 -0.34 17.79 -20.71
C SER A 58 -1.64 17.98 -21.51
N ASN A 59 -2.53 16.98 -21.40
CA ASN A 59 -3.81 16.82 -22.10
C ASN A 59 -4.72 18.08 -22.14
N HIS A 60 -5.69 18.03 -23.06
CA HIS A 60 -6.80 18.96 -23.41
C HIS A 60 -7.31 20.02 -22.40
N GLY A 61 -7.15 19.86 -21.08
CA GLY A 61 -7.57 20.85 -20.08
C GLY A 61 -6.69 22.10 -20.05
N ASP A 62 -5.37 21.95 -20.18
CA ASP A 62 -4.44 23.07 -20.12
C ASP A 62 -4.49 23.94 -21.40
N SER A 63 -4.89 23.37 -22.53
CA SER A 63 -5.18 24.15 -23.75
C SER A 63 -6.38 25.08 -23.58
N VAL A 64 -7.47 24.61 -22.96
CA VAL A 64 -8.68 25.43 -22.75
C VAL A 64 -8.39 26.58 -21.80
N LEU A 65 -7.65 26.33 -20.71
CA LEU A 65 -7.26 27.37 -19.78
C LEU A 65 -6.31 28.39 -20.42
N ARG A 66 -5.35 27.94 -21.23
CA ARG A 66 -4.42 28.82 -21.95
C ARG A 66 -5.16 29.74 -22.93
N ASP A 67 -6.09 29.19 -23.70
CA ASP A 67 -6.88 29.96 -24.65
C ASP A 67 -7.79 30.98 -23.92
N ALA A 68 -8.38 30.57 -22.79
CA ALA A 68 -9.19 31.45 -21.95
C ALA A 68 -8.38 32.57 -21.27
N LEU A 69 -7.13 32.30 -20.86
CA LEU A 69 -6.21 33.32 -20.35
C LEU A 69 -5.85 34.34 -21.43
N ALA A 70 -5.60 33.87 -22.66
CA ALA A 70 -5.28 34.74 -23.79
C ALA A 70 -6.48 35.61 -24.22
N SER A 71 -7.70 35.08 -24.12
CA SER A 71 -8.94 35.81 -24.46
C SER A 71 -9.49 36.66 -23.32
N GLY A 72 -8.86 36.67 -22.14
CA GLY A 72 -9.33 37.38 -20.95
C GLY A 72 -10.56 36.79 -20.26
N PHE A 73 -10.97 35.57 -20.63
CA PHE A 73 -12.08 34.85 -19.97
C PHE A 73 -11.61 34.06 -18.74
N ALA A 74 -10.30 33.91 -18.56
CA ALA A 74 -9.69 33.44 -17.34
C ALA A 74 -8.63 34.43 -16.83
N SER A 75 -8.43 34.48 -15.52
CA SER A 75 -7.30 35.18 -14.90
C SER A 75 -6.71 34.34 -13.77
N TYR A 76 -5.42 34.51 -13.48
CA TYR A 76 -4.75 33.83 -12.38
C TYR A 76 -4.38 34.80 -11.26
N CYS A 77 -4.67 34.41 -10.02
CA CYS A 77 -4.28 35.15 -8.84
C CYS A 77 -3.56 34.20 -7.88
N GLN A 78 -2.35 34.56 -7.47
CA GLN A 78 -1.70 33.86 -6.37
C GLN A 78 -2.41 34.25 -5.07
N VAL A 79 -2.91 33.25 -4.34
CA VAL A 79 -3.64 33.44 -3.09
C VAL A 79 -3.23 32.36 -2.09
N ASP A 80 -2.63 32.79 -0.99
CA ASP A 80 -2.54 32.01 0.23
C ASP A 80 -3.77 32.30 1.12
N VAL A 81 -4.54 31.26 1.48
CA VAL A 81 -5.72 31.39 2.36
C VAL A 81 -5.37 31.91 3.76
N ARG A 82 -4.08 31.90 4.14
CA ARG A 82 -3.59 32.49 5.39
C ARG A 82 -3.40 34.00 5.31
N ASP A 83 -3.35 34.58 4.11
CA ASP A 83 -3.20 36.02 3.88
C ASP A 83 -4.53 36.64 3.44
N PRO A 84 -5.27 37.31 4.35
CA PRO A 84 -6.57 37.89 4.03
C PRO A 84 -6.52 38.89 2.87
N SER A 85 -5.42 39.64 2.73
CA SER A 85 -5.31 40.70 1.72
C SER A 85 -5.26 40.14 0.29
N GLN A 86 -4.66 38.97 0.10
CA GLN A 86 -4.62 38.28 -1.18
C GLN A 86 -6.01 37.73 -1.54
N ILE A 87 -6.73 37.21 -0.55
CA ILE A 87 -8.10 36.68 -0.74
C ILE A 87 -9.03 37.81 -1.15
N THR A 88 -9.04 38.94 -0.42
CA THR A 88 -9.88 40.11 -0.72
C THR A 88 -9.68 40.59 -2.15
N LYS A 89 -8.42 40.71 -2.61
CA LYS A 89 -8.11 41.09 -4.00
C LYS A 89 -8.64 40.09 -5.02
N ALA A 90 -8.57 38.79 -4.72
CA ALA A 90 -9.05 37.77 -5.64
C ALA A 90 -10.59 37.74 -5.75
N VAL A 91 -11.29 37.95 -4.63
CA VAL A 91 -12.76 37.89 -4.56
C VAL A 91 -13.47 39.20 -4.93
N GLU A 92 -12.75 40.31 -5.01
CA GLU A 92 -13.30 41.63 -5.33
C GLU A 92 -14.07 41.64 -6.67
N GLY A 93 -15.36 42.01 -6.64
CA GLY A 93 -16.22 42.04 -7.82
C GLY A 93 -16.66 40.67 -8.36
N SER A 94 -16.43 39.59 -7.61
CA SER A 94 -16.96 38.27 -7.96
C SER A 94 -18.38 38.05 -7.41
N SER A 95 -19.21 37.31 -8.16
CA SER A 95 -20.56 36.96 -7.73
C SER A 95 -20.60 35.62 -6.98
N VAL A 96 -19.75 34.67 -7.38
CA VAL A 96 -19.67 33.31 -6.81
C VAL A 96 -18.22 32.97 -6.50
N VAL A 97 -17.99 32.47 -5.28
CA VAL A 97 -16.71 31.90 -4.85
C VAL A 97 -16.89 30.41 -4.63
N PHE A 98 -16.18 29.60 -5.42
CA PHE A 98 -16.02 28.17 -5.19
C PHE A 98 -14.78 27.95 -4.34
N TYR A 99 -14.96 27.42 -3.13
CA TYR A 99 -13.88 27.12 -2.22
C TYR A 99 -13.54 25.63 -2.28
N MET A 100 -12.56 25.30 -3.12
CA MET A 100 -12.03 23.95 -3.28
C MET A 100 -10.81 23.82 -2.36
N GLU A 101 -10.93 23.06 -1.28
CA GLU A 101 -9.84 22.95 -0.31
C GLU A 101 -8.58 22.31 -0.94
N ALA A 102 -7.40 22.76 -0.51
CA ALA A 102 -6.13 22.29 -1.04
C ALA A 102 -5.92 20.79 -0.75
N THR A 103 -5.46 20.06 -1.75
CA THR A 103 -5.26 18.59 -1.67
C THR A 103 -3.91 18.22 -1.04
N ASP A 104 -2.95 19.15 -1.04
CA ASP A 104 -1.55 18.95 -0.62
C ASP A 104 -1.26 19.57 0.75
N LEU A 105 -2.03 19.19 1.77
CA LEU A 105 -1.81 19.64 3.15
C LEU A 105 -0.62 18.89 3.80
N PRO A 106 0.26 19.58 4.55
CA PRO A 106 1.24 18.93 5.40
C PRO A 106 0.53 18.23 6.57
N LYS A 107 0.18 16.95 6.40
CA LYS A 107 -0.69 16.14 7.29
C LYS A 107 -0.12 15.85 8.69
N HIS A 108 0.96 16.52 9.09
CA HIS A 108 1.73 16.17 10.30
C HIS A 108 1.83 17.28 11.33
N ASP A 109 1.53 18.53 10.97
CA ASP A 109 1.46 19.65 11.90
C ASP A 109 0.02 20.12 12.07
N PHE A 110 -0.47 20.00 13.31
CA PHE A 110 -1.79 20.46 13.70
C PHE A 110 -1.94 21.96 13.46
N TYR A 111 -0.91 22.76 13.78
CA TYR A 111 -0.97 24.21 13.66
C TYR A 111 -1.12 24.63 12.20
N ASP A 112 -0.30 24.07 11.30
CA ASP A 112 -0.38 24.37 9.88
C ASP A 112 -1.72 23.91 9.28
N CYS A 113 -2.19 22.71 9.63
CA CYS A 113 -3.51 22.23 9.19
C CYS A 113 -4.64 23.14 9.71
N TYR A 114 -4.59 23.56 10.97
CA TYR A 114 -5.58 24.47 11.54
C TYR A 114 -5.57 25.83 10.83
N MET A 115 -4.38 26.38 10.58
CA MET A 115 -4.22 27.66 9.89
C MET A 115 -4.71 27.62 8.44
N LEU A 116 -4.47 26.52 7.73
CA LEU A 116 -4.91 26.37 6.34
C LEU A 116 -6.41 26.08 6.22
N ILE A 117 -6.96 25.24 7.09
CA ILE A 117 -8.33 24.74 6.95
C ILE A 117 -9.31 25.65 7.69
N VAL A 118 -9.17 25.76 9.01
CA VAL A 118 -10.13 26.46 9.86
C VAL A 118 -9.92 27.96 9.75
N GLN A 119 -8.68 28.45 9.94
CA GLN A 119 -8.41 29.87 9.81
C GLN A 119 -8.54 30.35 8.36
N GLY A 120 -8.12 29.54 7.38
CA GLY A 120 -8.34 29.81 5.96
C GLY A 120 -9.83 29.96 5.63
N ALA A 121 -10.69 29.08 6.12
CA ALA A 121 -12.14 29.22 5.95
C ALA A 121 -12.69 30.52 6.54
N LYS A 122 -12.26 30.91 7.75
CA LYS A 122 -12.65 32.20 8.36
C LYS A 122 -12.22 33.38 7.51
N ASN A 123 -10.99 33.37 7.00
CA ASN A 123 -10.47 34.45 6.17
C ASN A 123 -11.26 34.57 4.86
N VAL A 124 -11.59 33.45 4.22
CA VAL A 124 -12.43 33.43 3.00
C VAL A 124 -13.82 33.97 3.26
N ILE A 125 -14.46 33.55 4.36
CA ILE A 125 -15.79 34.05 4.75
C ILE A 125 -15.75 35.56 4.95
N ASN A 126 -14.78 36.07 5.71
CA ASN A 126 -14.63 37.50 5.98
C ASN A 126 -14.42 38.29 4.67
N ALA A 127 -13.53 37.83 3.80
CA ALA A 127 -13.29 38.47 2.51
C ALA A 127 -14.54 38.47 1.61
N CYS A 128 -15.31 37.38 1.60
CA CYS A 128 -16.58 37.32 0.88
C CYS A 128 -17.60 38.34 1.41
N GLN A 129 -17.68 38.51 2.74
CA GLN A 129 -18.58 39.48 3.37
C GLN A 129 -18.14 40.92 3.12
N GLU A 130 -16.84 41.22 3.24
CA GLU A 130 -16.26 42.54 2.97
C GLU A 130 -16.47 42.98 1.51
N CYS A 131 -16.22 42.07 0.57
CA CYS A 131 -16.41 42.31 -0.87
C CYS A 131 -17.86 42.14 -1.35
N LYS A 132 -18.81 41.85 -0.45
CA LYS A 132 -20.23 41.63 -0.76
C LYS A 132 -20.47 40.57 -1.85
N VAL A 133 -19.70 39.49 -1.80
CA VAL A 133 -19.90 38.31 -2.65
C VAL A 133 -21.27 37.71 -2.34
N ARG A 134 -22.01 37.32 -3.38
CA ARG A 134 -23.38 36.81 -3.22
C ARG A 134 -23.41 35.35 -2.79
N GLN A 135 -22.52 34.51 -3.31
CA GLN A 135 -22.54 33.06 -3.08
C GLN A 135 -21.15 32.50 -2.73
N LEU A 136 -21.09 31.66 -1.71
CA LEU A 136 -19.91 30.87 -1.33
C LEU A 136 -20.26 29.38 -1.28
N ILE A 137 -19.67 28.59 -2.18
CA ILE A 137 -19.89 27.14 -2.26
C ILE A 137 -18.62 26.44 -1.80
N TYR A 138 -18.73 25.64 -0.74
CA TYR A 138 -17.60 24.94 -0.14
C TYR A 138 -17.61 23.45 -0.49
N ASN A 139 -16.45 22.96 -0.96
CA ASN A 139 -16.22 21.54 -1.18
C ASN A 139 -15.73 20.87 0.12
N SER A 140 -16.66 20.28 0.85
CA SER A 140 -16.41 19.48 2.05
C SER A 140 -16.25 18.00 1.69
N PRO A 141 -15.50 17.16 2.41
CA PRO A 141 -15.54 15.72 2.15
C PRO A 141 -16.76 15.10 2.84
N ALA A 142 -17.31 14.00 2.30
CA ALA A 142 -18.26 13.19 3.05
C ALA A 142 -17.67 12.77 4.42
N ASP A 143 -16.33 12.57 4.47
CA ASP A 143 -15.55 12.15 5.66
C ASP A 143 -15.79 13.00 6.93
N VAL A 144 -16.32 14.23 6.83
CA VAL A 144 -16.63 15.08 7.99
C VAL A 144 -17.70 14.53 8.93
N ILE A 145 -18.61 13.66 8.47
CA ILE A 145 -19.65 13.08 9.35
C ILE A 145 -19.22 11.78 10.03
N PHE A 146 -17.97 11.35 9.86
CA PHE A 146 -17.55 9.99 10.19
C PHE A 146 -17.07 9.83 11.62
N TYR A 147 -17.56 8.75 12.24
CA TYR A 147 -17.18 8.29 13.57
C TYR A 147 -16.60 6.87 13.52
N GLY A 148 -15.27 6.77 13.48
CA GLY A 148 -14.53 5.53 13.68
C GLY A 148 -14.82 4.40 12.67
N SER A 149 -14.62 3.16 13.11
CA SER A 149 -14.61 1.93 12.31
C SER A 149 -15.99 1.29 12.11
N ARG A 150 -17.06 2.07 11.91
CA ARG A 150 -18.43 1.53 11.78
C ARG A 150 -18.96 1.65 10.36
N ASP A 151 -19.77 0.67 9.97
CA ASP A 151 -20.48 0.69 8.70
C ASP A 151 -21.51 1.82 8.65
N ILE A 152 -21.57 2.45 7.47
CA ILE A 152 -22.46 3.54 7.10
C ILE A 152 -23.24 3.06 5.88
N CYS A 153 -24.54 2.85 6.09
CA CYS A 153 -25.44 2.37 5.05
C CYS A 153 -26.48 3.45 4.74
N ASN A 154 -26.43 4.00 3.53
CA ASN A 154 -27.37 4.96 2.96
C ASN A 154 -27.71 6.16 3.88
N ARG A 155 -26.70 6.84 4.43
CA ARG A 155 -26.92 7.99 5.33
C ARG A 155 -27.28 9.26 4.56
N ASP A 156 -28.16 10.08 5.15
CA ASP A 156 -28.61 11.37 4.63
C ASP A 156 -28.09 12.55 5.48
N GLU A 157 -28.45 13.76 5.08
CA GLU A 157 -28.08 15.03 5.72
C GLU A 157 -28.72 15.25 7.11
N SER A 158 -29.71 14.43 7.51
CA SER A 158 -30.34 14.52 8.83
C SER A 158 -29.44 14.00 9.95
N PHE A 159 -28.39 13.27 9.59
CA PHE A 159 -27.42 12.74 10.53
C PHE A 159 -26.55 13.86 11.12
N LEU A 160 -26.68 14.09 12.43
CA LEU A 160 -25.92 15.11 13.14
C LEU A 160 -24.40 14.82 13.05
N CYS A 161 -23.62 15.86 12.73
CA CYS A 161 -22.17 15.82 12.90
C CYS A 161 -21.85 15.48 14.36
N HIS A 162 -21.20 14.34 14.59
CA HIS A 162 -20.77 13.95 15.92
C HIS A 162 -19.49 14.70 16.29
N TRP A 163 -19.35 15.10 17.56
CA TRP A 163 -18.17 15.82 18.09
C TRP A 163 -16.92 14.93 18.28
N LYS A 164 -16.89 13.75 17.66
CA LYS A 164 -15.77 12.82 17.71
C LYS A 164 -15.46 12.37 16.29
N PHE A 165 -14.23 12.63 15.85
CA PHE A 165 -13.78 12.34 14.50
C PHE A 165 -12.75 11.20 14.50
N ALA A 166 -12.68 10.48 13.38
CA ALA A 166 -11.71 9.39 13.21
C ALA A 166 -10.27 9.90 13.15
N ASP A 167 -10.06 11.12 12.65
CA ASP A 167 -8.76 11.75 12.52
C ASP A 167 -8.84 13.28 12.66
N MET A 168 -7.66 13.90 12.86
CA MET A 168 -7.51 15.34 13.02
C MET A 168 -8.02 16.12 11.81
N LEU A 169 -7.78 15.62 10.59
CA LEU A 169 -8.14 16.35 9.38
C LEU A 169 -9.66 16.42 9.19
N SER A 170 -10.38 15.32 9.47
CA SER A 170 -11.85 15.33 9.37
C SER A 170 -12.46 16.26 10.42
N ASP A 171 -11.87 16.36 11.61
CA ASP A 171 -12.27 17.34 12.63
C ASP A 171 -12.12 18.79 12.13
N LEU A 172 -10.93 19.15 11.64
CA LEU A 172 -10.68 20.50 11.13
C LEU A 172 -11.58 20.87 9.95
N LYS A 173 -11.84 19.92 9.05
CA LYS A 173 -12.75 20.11 7.91
C LYS A 173 -14.21 20.22 8.33
N ALA A 174 -14.64 19.46 9.33
CA ALA A 174 -15.97 19.61 9.90
C ALA A 174 -16.16 21.00 10.56
N GLN A 175 -15.12 21.51 11.23
CA GLN A 175 -15.14 22.87 11.78
C GLN A 175 -15.22 23.93 10.67
N ALA A 176 -14.45 23.78 9.59
CA ALA A 176 -14.51 24.69 8.44
C ALA A 176 -15.89 24.67 7.76
N GLU A 177 -16.48 23.50 7.55
CA GLU A 177 -17.83 23.36 7.02
C GLU A 177 -18.86 24.07 7.90
N ALA A 178 -18.81 23.84 9.22
CA ALA A 178 -19.70 24.50 10.17
C ALA A 178 -19.58 26.03 10.13
N LEU A 179 -18.36 26.57 10.01
CA LEU A 179 -18.14 28.00 9.87
C LEU A 179 -18.76 28.56 8.59
N VAL A 180 -18.60 27.89 7.46
CA VAL A 180 -19.17 28.31 6.17
C VAL A 180 -20.70 28.28 6.22
N LEU A 181 -21.29 27.21 6.78
CA LEU A 181 -22.75 27.10 6.89
C LEU A 181 -23.32 28.15 7.86
N TYR A 182 -22.62 28.45 8.96
CA TYR A 182 -23.02 29.48 9.92
C TYR A 182 -22.93 30.90 9.34
N ALA A 183 -22.03 31.14 8.38
CA ALA A 183 -21.91 32.42 7.68
C ALA A 183 -23.09 32.72 6.72
N ASN A 184 -24.01 31.77 6.53
CA ASN A 184 -25.17 31.95 5.67
C ASN A 184 -26.06 33.11 6.15
N ASN A 185 -26.49 33.94 5.20
CA ASN A 185 -27.34 35.12 5.39
C ASN A 185 -26.72 36.22 6.28
N ILE A 186 -25.42 36.16 6.57
CA ILE A 186 -24.69 37.24 7.24
C ILE A 186 -24.07 38.13 6.16
N GLY A 187 -24.41 39.42 6.16
CA GLY A 187 -23.94 40.36 5.13
C GLY A 187 -24.48 40.10 3.72
N GLY A 188 -25.57 39.32 3.59
CA GLY A 188 -26.16 38.94 2.30
C GLY A 188 -25.47 37.76 1.60
N LEU A 189 -24.50 37.12 2.26
CA LEU A 189 -23.77 35.97 1.73
C LEU A 189 -24.61 34.69 1.80
N LEU A 190 -24.80 34.00 0.67
CA LEU A 190 -25.45 32.70 0.61
C LEU A 190 -24.40 31.59 0.58
N THR A 191 -24.55 30.59 1.44
CA THR A 191 -23.57 29.51 1.52
C THR A 191 -24.18 28.15 1.23
N CYS A 192 -23.38 27.23 0.69
CA CYS A 192 -23.74 25.83 0.49
C CYS A 192 -22.49 24.96 0.63
N ALA A 193 -22.61 23.79 1.26
CA ALA A 193 -21.53 22.82 1.34
C ALA A 193 -21.88 21.55 0.53
N LEU A 194 -20.96 21.07 -0.28
CA LEU A 194 -21.10 19.81 -1.01
C LEU A 194 -20.16 18.78 -0.39
N ARG A 195 -20.67 17.56 -0.15
CA ARG A 195 -19.98 16.44 0.48
C ARG A 195 -19.81 15.27 -0.49
N PRO A 196 -18.93 15.35 -1.50
CA PRO A 196 -18.61 14.21 -2.35
C PRO A 196 -17.99 13.03 -1.58
N SER A 197 -18.29 11.82 -2.04
CA SER A 197 -17.73 10.55 -1.53
C SER A 197 -16.67 9.98 -2.48
N ASN A 198 -15.53 9.54 -1.93
CA ASN A 198 -14.37 8.92 -2.62
C ASN A 198 -14.19 9.41 -4.07
N VAL A 199 -13.75 10.67 -4.20
CA VAL A 199 -13.59 11.28 -5.51
C VAL A 199 -12.42 10.64 -6.26
N PHE A 200 -12.65 10.28 -7.52
CA PHE A 200 -11.63 9.74 -8.41
C PHE A 200 -11.79 10.30 -9.83
N GLY A 201 -10.72 10.27 -10.62
CA GLY A 201 -10.73 10.81 -11.98
C GLY A 201 -9.34 11.19 -12.50
N PRO A 202 -9.25 11.67 -13.75
CA PRO A 202 -8.03 12.20 -14.33
C PRO A 202 -7.37 13.28 -13.45
N GLY A 203 -6.09 13.11 -13.13
CA GLY A 203 -5.34 14.04 -12.28
C GLY A 203 -5.49 13.80 -10.77
N ASP A 204 -6.10 12.70 -10.35
CA ASP A 204 -6.09 12.27 -8.94
C ASP A 204 -4.65 12.06 -8.44
N THR A 205 -4.29 12.81 -7.39
CA THR A 205 -2.95 12.77 -6.79
C THR A 205 -2.83 11.80 -5.61
N GLN A 206 -3.95 11.25 -5.14
CA GLN A 206 -4.00 10.48 -3.89
C GLN A 206 -4.39 9.03 -4.10
N LEU A 207 -5.59 8.75 -4.64
CA LEU A 207 -6.15 7.40 -4.60
C LEU A 207 -5.50 6.47 -5.63
N VAL A 208 -5.45 6.85 -6.91
CA VAL A 208 -4.85 6.01 -7.97
C VAL A 208 -3.35 5.80 -7.74
N PRO A 209 -2.53 6.85 -7.47
CA PRO A 209 -1.10 6.65 -7.18
C PRO A 209 -0.85 5.77 -5.96
N PHE A 210 -1.70 5.88 -4.92
CA PHE A 210 -1.61 5.03 -3.74
C PHE A 210 -1.89 3.55 -4.08
N LEU A 211 -2.94 3.26 -4.85
CA LEU A 211 -3.25 1.90 -5.30
C LEU A 211 -2.12 1.31 -6.16
N VAL A 212 -1.56 2.10 -7.08
CA VAL A 212 -0.42 1.67 -7.90
C VAL A 212 0.81 1.38 -7.04
N ASN A 213 1.11 2.20 -6.04
CA ASN A 213 2.21 1.95 -5.10
C ASN A 213 1.99 0.70 -4.24
N LEU A 214 0.75 0.45 -3.80
CA LEU A 214 0.39 -0.82 -3.16
C LEU A 214 0.59 -2.02 -4.09
N ALA A 215 0.25 -1.89 -5.37
CA ALA A 215 0.46 -2.95 -6.34
C ALA A 215 1.94 -3.22 -6.62
N ARG A 216 2.75 -2.16 -6.78
CA ARG A 216 4.20 -2.26 -6.97
C ARG A 216 4.92 -2.86 -5.77
N SER A 217 4.42 -2.61 -4.55
CA SER A 217 4.98 -3.18 -3.32
C SER A 217 4.49 -4.60 -3.02
N GLY A 218 3.60 -5.16 -3.83
CA GLY A 218 3.03 -6.51 -3.64
C GLY A 218 1.90 -6.58 -2.61
N TRP A 219 1.55 -5.46 -1.97
CA TRP A 219 0.48 -5.39 -0.96
C TRP A 219 -0.92 -5.38 -1.55
N ALA A 220 -1.10 -5.00 -2.82
CA ALA A 220 -2.42 -4.99 -3.47
C ALA A 220 -3.02 -6.39 -3.68
N LYS A 221 -2.28 -7.48 -3.41
CA LYS A 221 -2.80 -8.85 -3.49
C LYS A 221 -3.82 -9.17 -2.39
N PHE A 222 -3.79 -8.41 -1.29
CA PHE A 222 -4.58 -8.68 -0.10
C PHE A 222 -5.90 -7.90 -0.08
N ILE A 223 -7.00 -8.61 0.14
CA ILE A 223 -8.33 -8.09 0.42
C ILE A 223 -8.52 -8.06 1.93
N ILE A 224 -8.90 -6.91 2.49
CA ILE A 224 -9.13 -6.74 3.92
C ILE A 224 -10.58 -7.12 4.25
N GLY A 225 -10.76 -8.07 5.16
CA GLY A 225 -12.09 -8.54 5.56
C GLY A 225 -12.73 -9.51 4.56
N SER A 226 -14.06 -9.48 4.44
CA SER A 226 -14.79 -10.36 3.51
C SER A 226 -14.65 -9.94 2.05
N GLY A 227 -14.39 -8.64 1.81
CA GLY A 227 -14.38 -8.01 0.50
C GLY A 227 -15.76 -7.53 0.01
N ASP A 228 -16.81 -7.68 0.82
CA ASP A 228 -18.19 -7.35 0.46
C ASP A 228 -18.61 -5.93 0.90
N ASN A 229 -17.67 -5.11 1.36
CA ASN A 229 -17.95 -3.75 1.77
C ASN A 229 -18.30 -2.86 0.56
N MET A 230 -19.48 -2.25 0.61
CA MET A 230 -19.97 -1.33 -0.42
C MET A 230 -19.41 0.07 -0.19
N SER A 231 -19.10 0.82 -1.24
CA SER A 231 -18.63 2.20 -1.18
C SER A 231 -19.17 3.01 -2.34
N ASP A 232 -19.53 4.27 -2.08
CA ASP A 232 -19.77 5.24 -3.16
C ASP A 232 -18.44 5.81 -3.64
N PHE A 233 -18.23 5.80 -4.96
CA PHE A 233 -17.13 6.47 -5.65
C PHE A 233 -17.72 7.51 -6.57
N THR A 234 -17.24 8.76 -6.52
CA THR A 234 -17.82 9.85 -7.31
C THR A 234 -16.81 10.33 -8.33
N TYR A 235 -17.18 10.32 -9.61
CA TYR A 235 -16.30 10.81 -10.66
C TYR A 235 -16.09 12.33 -10.52
N ALA A 236 -14.86 12.81 -10.73
CA ALA A 236 -14.47 14.20 -10.52
C ALA A 236 -15.38 15.19 -11.27
N GLU A 237 -15.73 14.92 -12.53
CA GLU A 237 -16.61 15.82 -13.31
C GLU A 237 -18.05 15.84 -12.78
N ASN A 238 -18.53 14.76 -12.17
CA ASN A 238 -19.85 14.76 -11.52
C ASN A 238 -19.85 15.66 -10.28
N VAL A 239 -18.74 15.67 -9.52
CA VAL A 239 -18.57 16.60 -8.40
C VAL A 239 -18.56 18.05 -8.90
N THR A 240 -17.85 18.37 -9.97
CA THR A 240 -17.82 19.73 -10.51
C THR A 240 -19.15 20.14 -11.11
N HIS A 241 -19.86 19.21 -11.74
CA HIS A 241 -21.25 19.41 -12.18
C HIS A 241 -22.17 19.75 -11.00
N ALA A 242 -22.04 19.06 -9.86
CA ALA A 242 -22.79 19.36 -8.65
C ALA A 242 -22.53 20.78 -8.13
N HIS A 243 -21.29 21.27 -8.18
CA HIS A 243 -20.95 22.66 -7.79
C HIS A 243 -21.66 23.69 -8.68
N ILE A 244 -21.68 23.45 -9.99
CA ILE A 244 -22.37 24.33 -10.95
C ILE A 244 -23.88 24.29 -10.71
N CYS A 245 -24.45 23.11 -10.44
CA CYS A 245 -25.86 22.96 -10.09
C CYS A 245 -26.20 23.71 -8.80
N ALA A 246 -25.35 23.63 -7.78
CA ALA A 246 -25.52 24.36 -6.52
C ALA A 246 -25.51 25.88 -6.72
N ALA A 247 -24.59 26.41 -7.54
CA ALA A 247 -24.55 27.84 -7.88
C ALA A 247 -25.85 28.32 -8.55
N LYS A 248 -26.33 27.57 -9.55
CA LYS A 248 -27.60 27.86 -10.24
C LYS A 248 -28.80 27.74 -9.28
N ALA A 249 -28.80 26.72 -8.42
CA ALA A 249 -29.89 26.49 -7.48
C ALA A 249 -29.94 27.55 -6.36
N LEU A 250 -28.80 28.10 -5.93
CA LEU A 250 -28.76 29.24 -5.01
C LEU A 250 -29.39 30.50 -5.63
N ASP A 251 -29.34 30.65 -6.95
CA ASP A 251 -30.04 31.74 -7.65
C ASP A 251 -31.55 31.49 -7.78
N SER A 252 -31.96 30.29 -8.18
CA SER A 252 -33.37 29.98 -8.47
C SER A 252 -34.19 29.51 -7.27
N GLN A 253 -33.55 28.85 -6.29
CA GLN A 253 -34.20 28.12 -5.19
C GLN A 253 -33.52 28.40 -3.83
N MET A 254 -33.11 29.66 -3.62
CA MET A 254 -32.36 30.13 -2.44
C MET A 254 -32.82 29.53 -1.10
N ILE A 255 -34.12 29.56 -0.79
CA ILE A 255 -34.68 29.09 0.50
C ILE A 255 -34.40 27.60 0.76
N SER A 256 -34.33 26.81 -0.31
CA SER A 256 -34.17 25.36 -0.20
C SER A 256 -32.72 24.93 -0.06
N VAL A 257 -31.76 25.74 -0.53
CA VAL A 257 -30.35 25.38 -0.68
C VAL A 257 -29.43 26.13 0.28
N ALA A 258 -29.72 27.40 0.55
CA ALA A 258 -28.84 28.27 1.34
C ALA A 258 -28.68 27.75 2.78
N GLY A 259 -27.43 27.72 3.27
CA GLY A 259 -27.05 27.28 4.60
C GLY A 259 -27.12 25.77 4.80
N LYS A 260 -27.20 24.96 3.73
CA LYS A 260 -27.29 23.50 3.83
C LYS A 260 -26.07 22.79 3.21
N ALA A 261 -25.83 21.59 3.71
CA ALA A 261 -24.88 20.63 3.14
C ALA A 261 -25.64 19.57 2.31
N PHE A 262 -25.00 19.01 1.29
CA PHE A 262 -25.58 17.94 0.45
C PHE A 262 -24.55 16.85 0.13
N PHE A 263 -24.93 15.58 0.26
CA PHE A 263 -24.07 14.47 -0.21
C PHE A 263 -24.11 14.36 -1.72
N ILE A 264 -22.94 14.22 -2.33
CA ILE A 264 -22.79 14.04 -3.78
C ILE A 264 -22.20 12.65 -4.03
N THR A 265 -22.92 11.81 -4.76
CA THR A 265 -22.48 10.47 -5.17
C THR A 265 -22.74 10.24 -6.66
N ASN A 266 -22.22 9.13 -7.21
CA ASN A 266 -22.52 8.70 -8.58
C ASN A 266 -23.85 7.95 -8.72
N LEU A 267 -24.60 7.75 -7.63
CA LEU A 267 -25.82 6.92 -7.54
C LEU A 267 -25.61 5.42 -7.86
N GLU A 268 -24.37 4.99 -8.04
CA GLU A 268 -23.99 3.62 -8.41
C GLU A 268 -23.03 3.04 -7.34
N PRO A 269 -23.52 2.68 -6.14
CA PRO A 269 -22.66 2.09 -5.11
C PRO A 269 -22.08 0.76 -5.59
N MET A 270 -20.79 0.54 -5.38
CA MET A 270 -20.12 -0.72 -5.77
C MET A 270 -19.25 -1.26 -4.63
N LYS A 271 -18.82 -2.52 -4.74
CA LYS A 271 -17.87 -3.09 -3.78
C LYS A 271 -16.53 -2.37 -3.87
N PHE A 272 -15.97 -1.97 -2.73
CA PHE A 272 -14.68 -1.28 -2.68
C PHE A 272 -13.57 -2.05 -3.40
N TRP A 273 -13.49 -3.36 -3.14
CA TRP A 273 -12.47 -4.22 -3.74
C TRP A 273 -12.73 -4.51 -5.22
N GLU A 274 -13.97 -4.37 -5.70
CA GLU A 274 -14.27 -4.44 -7.13
C GLU A 274 -13.74 -3.20 -7.85
N PHE A 275 -13.98 -2.00 -7.29
CA PHE A 275 -13.42 -0.76 -7.80
C PHE A 275 -11.88 -0.82 -7.89
N VAL A 276 -11.23 -1.25 -6.80
CA VAL A 276 -9.77 -1.43 -6.76
C VAL A 276 -9.31 -2.43 -7.81
N SER A 277 -10.05 -3.53 -8.00
CA SER A 277 -9.73 -4.54 -9.01
C SER A 277 -9.77 -3.96 -10.43
N LEU A 278 -10.82 -3.21 -10.78
CA LEU A 278 -10.97 -2.62 -12.12
C LEU A 278 -9.86 -1.63 -12.44
N ILE A 279 -9.49 -0.76 -11.48
CA ILE A 279 -8.41 0.22 -11.68
C ILE A 279 -7.05 -0.50 -11.84
N LEU A 280 -6.75 -1.49 -11.00
CA LEU A 280 -5.48 -2.21 -11.07
C LEU A 280 -5.37 -3.07 -12.34
N GLU A 281 -6.44 -3.77 -12.69
CA GLU A 281 -6.50 -4.59 -13.91
C GLU A 281 -6.36 -3.74 -15.17
N GLY A 282 -7.05 -2.58 -15.22
CA GLY A 282 -6.93 -1.62 -16.32
C GLY A 282 -5.53 -1.05 -16.50
N LEU A 283 -4.75 -0.97 -15.42
CA LEU A 283 -3.34 -0.52 -15.44
C LEU A 283 -2.32 -1.67 -15.61
N GLY A 284 -2.79 -2.91 -15.82
CA GLY A 284 -1.92 -4.08 -16.04
C GLY A 284 -1.34 -4.70 -14.76
N TYR A 285 -1.93 -4.42 -13.59
CA TYR A 285 -1.56 -5.04 -12.31
C TYR A 285 -2.43 -6.26 -11.99
N GLN A 286 -1.95 -7.11 -11.07
CA GLN A 286 -2.69 -8.30 -10.64
C GLN A 286 -3.89 -7.92 -9.77
N ARG A 287 -5.01 -8.63 -9.97
CA ARG A 287 -6.22 -8.48 -9.16
C ARG A 287 -5.97 -8.95 -7.71
N PRO A 288 -6.47 -8.21 -6.70
CA PRO A 288 -6.48 -8.69 -5.32
C PRO A 288 -7.26 -10.00 -5.20
N SER A 289 -6.71 -11.01 -4.51
CA SER A 289 -7.35 -12.34 -4.39
C SER A 289 -7.24 -12.96 -2.99
N ILE A 290 -6.25 -12.55 -2.20
CA ILE A 290 -5.94 -13.17 -0.91
C ILE A 290 -6.71 -12.44 0.19
N LYS A 291 -7.70 -13.09 0.81
CA LYS A 291 -8.47 -12.47 1.90
C LYS A 291 -7.72 -12.56 3.22
N VAL A 292 -7.60 -11.43 3.91
CA VAL A 292 -6.98 -11.30 5.23
C VAL A 292 -8.03 -10.78 6.23
N PRO A 293 -8.27 -11.45 7.36
CA PRO A 293 -9.19 -10.96 8.37
C PRO A 293 -8.83 -9.55 8.85
N ALA A 294 -9.81 -8.63 8.83
CA ALA A 294 -9.60 -7.23 9.20
C ALA A 294 -9.01 -7.06 10.61
N ARG A 295 -9.31 -7.98 11.54
CA ARG A 295 -8.72 -8.01 12.89
C ARG A 295 -7.20 -8.15 12.85
N ILE A 296 -6.67 -9.05 12.04
CA ILE A 296 -5.21 -9.26 11.92
C ILE A 296 -4.54 -7.99 11.43
N VAL A 297 -5.08 -7.39 10.37
CA VAL A 297 -4.57 -6.13 9.82
C VAL A 297 -4.62 -5.00 10.85
N SER A 298 -5.71 -4.92 11.63
CA SER A 298 -5.83 -3.92 12.72
C SER A 298 -4.77 -4.10 13.80
N TYR A 299 -4.46 -5.34 14.22
CA TYR A 299 -3.40 -5.60 15.18
C TYR A 299 -2.02 -5.26 14.62
N VAL A 300 -1.76 -5.58 13.34
CA VAL A 300 -0.50 -5.22 12.67
C VAL A 300 -0.34 -3.71 12.64
N LEU A 301 -1.39 -2.96 12.27
CA LEU A 301 -1.36 -1.49 12.27
C LEU A 301 -1.09 -0.92 13.67
N LEU A 302 -1.74 -1.45 14.71
CA LEU A 302 -1.51 -1.03 16.10
C LEU A 302 -0.08 -1.32 16.57
N VAL A 303 0.49 -2.47 16.21
CA VAL A 303 1.88 -2.81 16.55
C VAL A 303 2.85 -1.88 15.81
N VAL A 304 2.61 -1.61 14.53
CA VAL A 304 3.41 -0.66 13.74
C VAL A 304 3.33 0.75 14.34
N GLU A 305 2.15 1.20 14.75
CA GLU A 305 1.94 2.46 15.46
C GLU A 305 2.71 2.51 16.78
N TRP A 306 2.62 1.44 17.59
CA TRP A 306 3.28 1.37 18.88
C TRP A 306 4.81 1.40 18.76
N ILE A 307 5.38 0.59 17.84
CA ILE A 307 6.82 0.56 17.58
C ILE A 307 7.30 1.95 17.12
N ARG A 308 6.57 2.57 16.20
CA ARG A 308 6.92 3.89 15.65
C ARG A 308 6.77 5.01 16.68
N GLY A 309 5.75 4.95 17.53
CA GLY A 309 5.55 5.87 18.64
C GLY A 309 6.72 5.86 19.63
N LYS A 310 7.30 4.68 19.87
CA LYS A 310 8.53 4.55 20.66
C LYS A 310 9.79 5.03 19.92
N LEU A 311 9.83 4.92 18.59
CA LEU A 311 11.00 5.27 17.78
C LEU A 311 11.07 6.75 17.37
N GLY A 312 10.16 7.61 17.84
CA GLY A 312 10.16 9.06 17.58
C GLY A 312 10.00 9.46 16.11
N SER A 313 9.72 8.51 15.21
CA SER A 313 9.67 8.73 13.77
C SER A 313 8.30 9.29 13.35
N ARG A 314 8.18 10.62 13.42
CA ARG A 314 6.99 11.38 12.99
C ARG A 314 6.89 11.59 11.46
N LYS A 315 7.88 11.13 10.68
CA LYS A 315 8.11 11.53 9.27
C LYS A 315 7.43 10.70 8.16
N TYR A 316 6.52 9.77 8.47
CA TYR A 316 5.86 8.92 7.46
C TYR A 316 4.34 9.13 7.41
N ASN A 317 3.78 9.05 6.18
CA ASN A 317 2.38 9.24 5.74
C ASN A 317 1.34 8.35 6.49
N HIS A 318 1.22 8.54 7.80
CA HIS A 318 0.39 7.75 8.71
C HIS A 318 -1.10 7.79 8.37
N ASP A 319 -1.60 8.97 8.01
CA ASP A 319 -3.01 9.21 7.71
C ASP A 319 -3.53 8.36 6.55
N ILE A 320 -2.70 8.13 5.53
CA ILE A 320 -3.16 7.46 4.30
C ILE A 320 -3.39 5.96 4.57
N SER A 321 -2.52 5.31 5.36
CA SER A 321 -2.65 3.88 5.68
C SER A 321 -3.85 3.58 6.58
N ALA A 322 -4.07 4.39 7.61
CA ALA A 322 -5.22 4.23 8.51
C ALA A 322 -6.55 4.54 7.79
N ARG A 323 -6.62 5.64 7.03
CA ARG A 323 -7.81 5.97 6.23
C ARG A 323 -8.12 4.88 5.20
N PHE A 324 -7.10 4.38 4.51
CA PHE A 324 -7.28 3.29 3.56
C PHE A 324 -7.78 2.02 4.25
N PHE A 325 -7.25 1.66 5.42
CA PHE A 325 -7.76 0.52 6.19
C PHE A 325 -9.26 0.67 6.51
N HIS A 326 -9.70 1.85 6.93
CA HIS A 326 -11.12 2.10 7.21
C HIS A 326 -11.99 2.04 5.95
N LEU A 327 -11.55 2.65 4.85
CA LEU A 327 -12.22 2.57 3.54
C LEU A 327 -12.35 1.13 3.05
N ALA A 328 -11.28 0.35 3.22
CA ALA A 328 -11.17 -1.00 2.70
C ALA A 328 -11.86 -2.07 3.57
N SER A 329 -12.25 -1.74 4.81
CA SER A 329 -12.86 -2.67 5.76
C SER A 329 -14.33 -2.41 6.06
N CYS A 330 -14.82 -1.18 5.87
CA CYS A 330 -16.17 -0.77 6.27
C CYS A 330 -17.04 -0.43 5.04
N THR A 331 -18.35 -0.66 5.15
CA THR A 331 -19.35 -0.22 4.16
C THR A 331 -19.64 1.26 4.32
N ARG A 332 -19.68 2.02 3.21
CA ARG A 332 -19.81 3.48 3.17
C ARG A 332 -20.69 3.93 2.00
N THR A 333 -21.99 4.04 2.26
CA THR A 333 -22.97 4.53 1.25
C THR A 333 -23.77 5.73 1.78
N PHE A 334 -24.06 6.68 0.90
CA PHE A 334 -24.71 7.96 1.18
C PHE A 334 -25.91 8.18 0.27
N ASN A 335 -26.92 8.83 0.83
CA ASN A 335 -28.14 9.19 0.14
C ASN A 335 -27.96 10.55 -0.55
N CYS A 336 -28.04 10.57 -1.87
CA CYS A 336 -27.91 11.78 -2.69
C CYS A 336 -29.28 12.39 -3.09
N SER A 337 -30.40 11.88 -2.54
CA SER A 337 -31.76 12.31 -2.92
C SER A 337 -32.02 13.79 -2.64
N ALA A 338 -31.44 14.35 -1.58
CA ALA A 338 -31.56 15.77 -1.26
C ALA A 338 -30.88 16.64 -2.34
N ALA A 339 -29.72 16.22 -2.83
CA ALA A 339 -29.03 16.91 -3.91
C ALA A 339 -29.85 16.86 -5.21
N GLN A 340 -30.39 15.69 -5.56
CA GLN A 340 -31.27 15.55 -6.74
C GLN A 340 -32.50 16.47 -6.65
N LYS A 341 -33.12 16.56 -5.47
CA LYS A 341 -34.35 17.32 -5.26
C LYS A 341 -34.13 18.84 -5.20
N TYR A 342 -33.11 19.30 -4.46
CA TYR A 342 -32.98 20.71 -4.10
C TYR A 342 -31.96 21.47 -4.95
N ILE A 343 -30.89 20.81 -5.42
CA ILE A 343 -29.92 21.44 -6.33
C ILE A 343 -30.08 20.97 -7.78
N GLY A 344 -30.96 20.01 -8.05
CA GLY A 344 -31.19 19.48 -9.40
C GLY A 344 -30.03 18.63 -9.93
N TYR A 345 -29.20 18.09 -9.04
CA TYR A 345 -28.02 17.32 -9.42
C TYR A 345 -28.41 15.95 -9.97
N SER A 346 -27.78 15.55 -11.08
CA SER A 346 -27.75 14.16 -11.56
C SER A 346 -26.38 13.88 -12.16
N PRO A 347 -25.81 12.67 -11.96
CA PRO A 347 -24.50 12.33 -12.51
C PRO A 347 -24.55 12.38 -14.05
N VAL A 348 -23.58 13.07 -14.65
CA VAL A 348 -23.45 13.23 -16.11
C VAL A 348 -22.55 12.18 -16.73
N VAL A 349 -21.67 11.57 -15.93
CA VAL A 349 -20.77 10.48 -16.33
C VAL A 349 -21.08 9.23 -15.50
N SER A 350 -21.20 8.08 -16.16
CA SER A 350 -21.39 6.78 -15.49
C SER A 350 -20.12 6.38 -14.72
N LEU A 351 -20.26 5.50 -13.72
CA LEU A 351 -19.11 5.01 -12.96
C LEU A 351 -18.15 4.21 -13.85
N GLU A 352 -18.67 3.42 -14.78
CA GLU A 352 -17.89 2.65 -15.74
C GLU A 352 -17.07 3.55 -16.67
N ASP A 353 -17.67 4.59 -17.25
CA ASP A 353 -16.96 5.57 -18.08
C ASP A 353 -15.92 6.33 -17.26
N GLY A 354 -16.27 6.73 -16.03
CA GLY A 354 -15.34 7.39 -15.12
C GLY A 354 -14.11 6.54 -14.84
N ILE A 355 -14.27 5.23 -14.61
CA ILE A 355 -13.16 4.29 -14.39
C ILE A 355 -12.30 4.18 -15.65
N ARG A 356 -12.93 4.02 -16.82
CA ARG A 356 -12.23 3.92 -18.11
C ARG A 356 -11.38 5.17 -18.41
N LEU A 357 -11.95 6.36 -18.27
CA LEU A 357 -11.26 7.63 -18.47
C LEU A 357 -10.13 7.83 -17.46
N THR A 358 -10.33 7.38 -16.22
CA THR A 358 -9.27 7.39 -15.20
C THR A 358 -8.10 6.51 -15.62
N ILE A 359 -8.35 5.25 -16.02
CA ILE A 359 -7.30 4.33 -16.47
C ILE A 359 -6.52 4.93 -17.65
N GLU A 360 -7.21 5.50 -18.64
CA GLU A 360 -6.60 6.13 -19.81
C GLU A 360 -5.66 7.28 -19.41
N SER A 361 -6.12 8.16 -18.50
CA SER A 361 -5.31 9.26 -17.97
C SER A 361 -4.07 8.80 -17.19
N PHE A 362 -4.11 7.62 -16.58
CA PHE A 362 -3.00 7.05 -15.79
C PHE A 362 -2.19 6.00 -16.56
N SER A 363 -2.33 5.93 -17.89
CA SER A 363 -1.58 5.01 -18.75
C SER A 363 -0.05 5.08 -18.55
N HIS A 364 0.50 6.23 -18.18
CA HIS A 364 1.93 6.39 -17.82
C HIS A 364 2.35 5.62 -16.55
N LEU A 365 1.41 5.28 -15.67
CA LEU A 365 1.64 4.44 -14.49
C LEU A 365 1.40 2.97 -14.76
N ALA A 366 0.85 2.63 -15.94
CA ALA A 366 0.60 1.26 -16.32
C ALA A 366 1.89 0.44 -16.26
N LYS A 367 1.76 -0.83 -15.88
CA LYS A 367 2.91 -1.71 -15.81
C LYS A 367 3.42 -1.95 -17.23
N ASP A 368 4.64 -1.46 -17.53
CA ASP A 368 5.30 -1.79 -18.79
C ASP A 368 5.29 -3.30 -19.00
N SER A 369 4.86 -3.74 -20.18
CA SER A 369 4.95 -5.14 -20.62
C SER A 369 6.38 -5.69 -20.55
N SER A 370 7.39 -4.83 -20.42
CA SER A 370 8.80 -5.18 -20.21
C SER A 370 9.08 -5.76 -18.82
N PHE A 371 8.30 -5.43 -17.78
CA PHE A 371 8.44 -6.04 -16.46
C PHE A 371 7.80 -7.43 -16.38
N GLY A 372 7.06 -7.83 -17.41
CA GLY A 372 6.64 -9.22 -17.65
C GLY A 372 7.78 -10.14 -18.09
N ARG A 373 8.96 -9.58 -18.45
CA ARG A 373 10.13 -10.37 -18.87
C ARG A 373 11.10 -10.74 -17.74
N PHE A 374 10.80 -10.36 -16.49
CA PHE A 374 11.51 -10.85 -15.29
C PHE A 374 10.76 -11.94 -14.51
N LEU A 375 9.70 -12.49 -15.11
CA LEU A 375 9.04 -13.73 -14.68
C LEU A 375 9.00 -14.70 -15.87
N ASN A 376 10.17 -14.93 -16.49
CA ASN A 376 10.35 -16.18 -17.21
C ASN A 376 10.38 -17.28 -16.15
N PHE A 377 9.29 -18.04 -16.07
CA PHE A 377 9.16 -19.29 -15.33
C PHE A 377 10.00 -20.40 -15.99
N GLU A 378 11.29 -20.16 -16.19
CA GLU A 378 12.26 -21.14 -16.72
C GLU A 378 13.66 -21.01 -16.09
N ASP A 379 13.80 -20.30 -14.96
CA ASP A 379 15.02 -20.39 -14.15
C ASP A 379 14.75 -21.22 -12.88
N GLN A 380 15.57 -22.25 -12.68
CA GLN A 380 15.54 -23.16 -11.52
C GLN A 380 15.33 -22.41 -10.19
N SER A 381 14.40 -22.90 -9.35
CA SER A 381 14.06 -22.30 -8.06
C SER A 381 15.30 -22.17 -7.17
N LYS A 382 15.38 -21.15 -6.31
CA LYS A 382 16.55 -20.97 -5.42
C LYS A 382 16.75 -22.15 -4.48
N ALA A 383 15.66 -22.83 -4.12
CA ALA A 383 15.68 -24.07 -3.35
C ALA A 383 16.40 -25.20 -4.11
N GLU A 384 16.24 -25.30 -5.43
CA GLU A 384 16.93 -26.28 -6.27
C GLU A 384 18.45 -26.07 -6.28
N LYS A 385 18.91 -24.81 -6.39
CA LYS A 385 20.35 -24.46 -6.29
C LYS A 385 20.96 -24.79 -4.93
N LEU A 386 20.17 -24.69 -3.85
CA LEU A 386 20.62 -25.00 -2.48
C LEU A 386 20.64 -26.50 -2.18
N LEU A 387 19.68 -27.25 -2.72
CA LEU A 387 19.48 -28.67 -2.41
C LEU A 387 20.23 -29.63 -3.34
N GLY A 388 20.66 -29.17 -4.52
CA GLY A 388 21.47 -29.96 -5.45
C GLY A 388 20.79 -31.29 -5.83
N SER A 389 21.50 -32.42 -5.70
CA SER A 389 20.99 -33.74 -6.10
C SER A 389 19.83 -34.29 -5.25
N VAL A 390 19.46 -33.62 -4.16
CA VAL A 390 18.38 -34.07 -3.24
C VAL A 390 17.10 -33.23 -3.44
N SER A 391 17.14 -32.22 -4.32
CA SER A 391 16.02 -31.32 -4.59
C SER A 391 14.77 -32.07 -5.02
N ASP A 392 14.89 -33.05 -5.92
CA ASP A 392 13.76 -33.83 -6.44
C ASP A 392 12.99 -34.59 -5.35
N ILE A 393 13.68 -35.00 -4.28
CA ILE A 393 13.10 -35.74 -3.16
C ILE A 393 12.45 -34.76 -2.17
N LEU A 394 13.14 -33.68 -1.77
CA LEU A 394 12.64 -32.77 -0.75
C LEU A 394 11.56 -31.79 -1.27
N LEU A 395 11.51 -31.55 -2.58
CA LEU A 395 10.51 -30.73 -3.25
C LEU A 395 9.30 -31.54 -3.76
N TRP A 396 9.20 -32.83 -3.39
CA TRP A 396 8.05 -33.69 -3.72
C TRP A 396 7.78 -33.87 -5.24
N ARG A 397 8.81 -33.78 -6.10
CA ARG A 397 8.63 -33.96 -7.57
C ARG A 397 8.29 -35.39 -7.96
N ASP A 398 8.77 -36.37 -7.21
CA ASP A 398 8.41 -37.80 -7.34
C ASP A 398 7.75 -38.25 -6.04
N GLU A 399 6.44 -38.02 -5.93
CA GLU A 399 5.65 -38.29 -4.72
C GLU A 399 5.88 -39.69 -4.17
N LYS A 400 6.04 -40.69 -5.04
CA LYS A 400 6.26 -42.08 -4.63
C LYS A 400 7.63 -42.28 -4.00
N LYS A 401 8.69 -41.73 -4.59
CA LYS A 401 10.05 -41.82 -4.02
C LYS A 401 10.21 -40.98 -2.77
N THR A 402 9.67 -39.77 -2.75
CA THR A 402 9.70 -38.87 -1.58
C THR A 402 8.96 -39.48 -0.41
N PHE A 403 7.74 -39.97 -0.62
CA PHE A 403 6.96 -40.60 0.44
C PHE A 403 7.64 -41.87 0.97
N THR A 404 8.20 -42.70 0.09
CA THR A 404 8.95 -43.90 0.50
C THR A 404 10.19 -43.54 1.31
N CYS A 405 10.94 -42.52 0.90
CA CYS A 405 12.11 -42.02 1.61
C CYS A 405 11.74 -41.44 2.98
N PHE A 406 10.68 -40.63 3.05
CA PHE A 406 10.16 -40.07 4.30
C PHE A 406 9.73 -41.17 5.28
N VAL A 407 8.92 -42.13 4.83
CA VAL A 407 8.47 -43.26 5.65
C VAL A 407 9.66 -44.11 6.11
N ALA A 408 10.62 -44.40 5.23
CA ALA A 408 11.83 -45.13 5.60
C ALA A 408 12.66 -44.41 6.66
N LEU A 409 12.85 -43.09 6.52
CA LEU A 409 13.56 -42.26 7.50
C LEU A 409 12.83 -42.19 8.84
N VAL A 410 11.50 -42.07 8.84
CA VAL A 410 10.67 -42.09 10.07
C VAL A 410 10.75 -43.45 10.76
N LEU A 411 10.72 -44.56 10.01
CA LEU A 411 10.87 -45.91 10.57
C LEU A 411 12.27 -46.13 11.16
N LEU A 412 13.33 -45.69 10.46
CA LEU A 412 14.70 -45.73 10.98
C LEU A 412 14.85 -44.87 12.23
N PHE A 413 14.28 -43.66 12.22
CA PHE A 413 14.27 -42.74 13.36
C PHE A 413 13.56 -43.36 14.57
N TYR A 414 12.39 -44.00 14.37
CA TYR A 414 11.68 -44.72 15.42
C TYR A 414 12.52 -45.88 15.98
N TRP A 415 13.11 -46.69 15.10
CA TRP A 415 13.89 -47.89 15.44
C TRP A 415 15.17 -47.57 16.24
N PHE A 416 15.87 -46.49 15.88
CA PHE A 416 17.13 -46.12 16.53
C PHE A 416 16.98 -45.17 17.73
N LEU A 417 16.01 -44.25 17.71
CA LEU A 417 15.95 -43.16 18.67
C LEU A 417 14.74 -43.21 19.62
N LEU A 418 13.60 -43.78 19.21
CA LEU A 418 12.42 -43.93 20.10
C LEU A 418 12.30 -45.31 20.75
N SER A 419 12.89 -46.36 20.17
CA SER A 419 12.76 -47.73 20.69
C SER A 419 13.40 -47.93 22.09
N GLY A 420 14.05 -46.93 22.68
CA GLY A 420 14.68 -47.00 24.01
C GLY A 420 15.86 -47.97 24.10
N LYS A 421 16.27 -48.59 22.98
CA LYS A 421 17.41 -49.50 22.89
C LYS A 421 18.71 -48.71 22.68
N THR A 422 19.82 -49.22 23.19
CA THR A 422 21.13 -48.62 22.88
C THR A 422 21.43 -48.74 21.39
N PHE A 423 22.15 -47.76 20.84
CA PHE A 423 22.52 -47.74 19.41
C PHE A 423 23.16 -49.07 18.97
N ALA A 424 24.08 -49.61 19.77
CA ALA A 424 24.73 -50.90 19.50
C ALA A 424 23.73 -52.08 19.40
N SER A 425 22.76 -52.16 20.31
CA SER A 425 21.73 -53.20 20.28
C SER A 425 20.79 -53.06 19.08
N SER A 426 20.44 -51.82 18.73
CA SER A 426 19.57 -51.53 17.58
C SER A 426 20.26 -51.87 16.25
N THR A 427 21.53 -51.50 16.10
CA THR A 427 22.37 -51.84 14.93
C THR A 427 22.54 -53.35 14.79
N ALA A 428 22.82 -54.08 15.88
CA ALA A 428 22.95 -55.53 15.85
C ALA A 428 21.65 -56.23 15.40
N ASN A 429 20.50 -55.78 15.90
CA ASN A 429 19.20 -56.30 15.49
C ASN A 429 18.87 -55.99 14.02
N LEU A 430 19.22 -54.79 13.54
CA LEU A 430 19.04 -54.43 12.14
C LEU A 430 19.92 -55.29 11.23
N LEU A 431 21.20 -55.48 11.58
CA LEU A 431 22.11 -56.35 10.84
C LEU A 431 21.61 -57.80 10.82
N LEU A 432 21.09 -58.30 11.96
CA LEU A 432 20.49 -59.63 12.04
C LEU A 432 19.27 -59.75 11.12
N LEU A 433 18.38 -58.76 11.13
CA LEU A 433 17.20 -58.70 10.28
C LEU A 433 17.58 -58.67 8.79
N VAL A 434 18.50 -57.79 8.40
CA VAL A 434 19.01 -57.68 7.02
C VAL A 434 19.66 -59.00 6.58
N THR A 435 20.48 -59.61 7.42
CA THR A 435 21.11 -60.91 7.12
C THR A 435 20.07 -62.01 6.95
N THR A 436 19.03 -62.04 7.80
CA THR A 436 17.93 -63.01 7.72
C THR A 436 17.09 -62.82 6.46
N ILE A 437 16.81 -61.56 6.08
CA ILE A 437 16.08 -61.23 4.85
C ILE A 437 16.91 -61.59 3.62
N LEU A 438 18.20 -61.24 3.58
CA LEU A 438 19.09 -61.60 2.47
C LEU A 438 19.22 -63.12 2.32
N TYR A 439 19.30 -63.85 3.44
CA TYR A 439 19.32 -65.31 3.43
C TYR A 439 17.99 -65.91 2.97
N GLY A 440 16.85 -65.36 3.41
CA GLY A 440 15.52 -65.75 2.93
C GLY A 440 15.32 -65.47 1.44
N TYR A 441 15.77 -64.30 0.97
CA TYR A 441 15.74 -63.90 -0.44
C TYR A 441 16.63 -64.77 -1.31
N ALA A 442 17.80 -65.18 -0.82
CA ALA A 442 18.70 -66.09 -1.53
C ALA A 442 18.10 -67.50 -1.72
N ASN A 443 17.25 -67.94 -0.79
CA ASN A 443 16.60 -69.25 -0.81
C ASN A 443 15.21 -69.25 -1.47
N LEU A 444 14.70 -68.10 -1.93
CA LEU A 444 13.41 -67.99 -2.61
C LEU A 444 13.50 -68.63 -4.02
N PRO A 445 12.58 -69.56 -4.38
CA PRO A 445 12.58 -70.16 -5.70
C PRO A 445 12.29 -69.11 -6.79
N PRO A 446 12.95 -69.20 -7.96
CA PRO A 446 12.93 -68.15 -8.99
C PRO A 446 11.56 -67.94 -9.68
N LYS A 447 10.56 -68.78 -9.39
CA LYS A 447 9.18 -68.63 -9.84
C LYS A 447 8.22 -68.96 -8.70
N ILE A 448 7.55 -67.93 -8.19
CA ILE A 448 6.33 -68.08 -7.38
C ILE A 448 5.22 -67.35 -8.14
N SER A 449 4.27 -68.13 -8.67
CA SER A 449 2.94 -67.70 -9.11
C SER A 449 2.86 -66.30 -9.73
N SER A 450 3.50 -66.12 -10.90
CA SER A 450 3.45 -64.96 -11.82
C SER A 450 4.42 -63.77 -11.64
N PHE A 451 5.34 -63.78 -10.67
CA PHE A 451 6.42 -62.77 -10.58
C PHE A 451 7.82 -63.40 -10.71
N ASN A 452 8.68 -62.84 -11.57
CA ASN A 452 10.11 -63.18 -11.64
C ASN A 452 10.88 -62.40 -10.57
N THR A 453 11.56 -63.08 -9.65
CA THR A 453 12.46 -62.44 -8.67
C THR A 453 13.89 -62.39 -9.23
N PRO A 454 14.43 -61.21 -9.60
CA PRO A 454 15.81 -61.11 -10.07
C PRO A 454 16.78 -61.39 -8.91
N LYS A 455 17.70 -62.35 -9.07
CA LYS A 455 18.78 -62.57 -8.09
C LYS A 455 19.61 -61.29 -7.95
N ILE A 456 19.83 -60.84 -6.72
CA ILE A 456 20.67 -59.67 -6.42
C ILE A 456 22.10 -59.95 -6.90
N SER A 457 22.64 -59.07 -7.74
CA SER A 457 24.01 -59.18 -8.26
C SER A 457 25.04 -58.91 -7.17
N LEU A 458 26.16 -59.64 -7.15
CA LEU A 458 27.24 -59.46 -6.17
C LEU A 458 27.85 -58.04 -6.20
N SER A 459 27.77 -57.37 -7.35
CA SER A 459 28.22 -56.00 -7.56
C SER A 459 27.45 -54.95 -6.74
N SER A 460 26.27 -55.25 -6.20
CA SER A 460 25.54 -54.32 -5.33
C SER A 460 26.07 -54.23 -3.91
N PHE A 461 27.03 -55.09 -3.54
CA PHE A 461 27.65 -55.13 -2.21
C PHE A 461 29.10 -54.63 -2.20
N GLU A 462 29.68 -54.28 -3.35
CA GLU A 462 31.01 -53.68 -3.41
C GLU A 462 30.93 -52.19 -3.06
N ILE A 463 31.47 -51.84 -1.89
CA ILE A 463 31.66 -50.44 -1.49
C ILE A 463 32.88 -49.92 -2.24
N SER A 464 32.73 -48.82 -2.99
CA SER A 464 33.85 -48.26 -3.75
C SER A 464 34.99 -47.86 -2.80
N GLU A 465 36.23 -48.22 -3.14
CA GLU A 465 37.41 -47.90 -2.34
C GLU A 465 37.57 -46.38 -2.14
N ASN A 466 37.14 -45.60 -3.14
CA ASN A 466 37.12 -44.15 -3.10
C ASN A 466 36.17 -43.61 -2.01
N SER A 467 34.97 -44.17 -1.89
CA SER A 467 34.00 -43.74 -0.86
C SER A 467 34.47 -44.03 0.56
N VAL A 468 35.17 -45.15 0.76
CA VAL A 468 35.78 -45.49 2.05
C VAL A 468 36.90 -44.50 2.38
N ARG A 469 37.77 -44.21 1.41
CA ARG A 469 38.88 -43.27 1.57
C ARG A 469 38.39 -41.85 1.90
N ASP A 470 37.36 -41.37 1.22
CA ASP A 470 36.78 -40.04 1.46
C ASP A 470 36.12 -39.93 2.85
N SER A 471 35.46 -41.00 3.30
CA SER A 471 34.87 -41.08 4.63
C SER A 471 35.94 -41.04 5.73
N ILE A 472 37.01 -41.83 5.58
CA ILE A 472 38.13 -41.87 6.52
C ILE A 472 38.83 -40.50 6.57
N MET A 473 39.06 -39.87 5.42
CA MET A 473 39.66 -38.53 5.33
C MET A 473 38.80 -37.47 6.02
N SER A 474 37.48 -37.53 5.84
CA SER A 474 36.55 -36.60 6.50
C SER A 474 36.58 -36.73 8.02
N ILE A 475 36.62 -37.96 8.54
CA ILE A 475 36.73 -38.24 9.98
C ILE A 475 38.06 -37.72 10.53
N ALA A 476 39.17 -37.97 9.82
CA ALA A 476 40.49 -37.48 10.21
C ALA A 476 40.55 -35.94 10.22
N CYS A 477 39.98 -35.27 9.22
CA CYS A 477 39.88 -33.81 9.18
C CYS A 477 39.06 -33.25 10.35
N LEU A 478 37.92 -33.86 10.67
CA LEU A 478 37.07 -33.48 11.82
C LEU A 478 37.82 -33.61 13.15
N TRP A 479 38.50 -34.73 13.36
CA TRP A 479 39.32 -34.95 14.55
C TRP A 479 40.43 -33.91 14.69
N ASN A 480 41.16 -33.66 13.60
CA ASN A 480 42.25 -32.69 13.58
C ASN A 480 41.75 -31.26 13.85
N ARG A 481 40.57 -30.90 13.34
CA ARG A 481 39.95 -29.60 13.58
C ARG A 481 39.51 -29.45 15.04
N GLY A 482 38.91 -30.49 15.62
CA GLY A 482 38.55 -30.52 17.04
C GLY A 482 39.79 -30.37 17.94
N HIS A 483 40.84 -31.14 17.64
CA HIS A 483 42.11 -31.07 18.37
C HIS A 483 42.76 -29.67 18.28
N HIS A 484 42.74 -29.04 17.10
CA HIS A 484 43.22 -27.67 16.94
C HIS A 484 42.41 -26.66 17.77
N THR A 485 41.09 -26.79 17.82
CA THR A 485 40.24 -25.92 18.64
C THR A 485 40.52 -26.11 20.13
N ILE A 486 40.70 -27.35 20.60
CA ILE A 486 41.06 -27.66 21.98
C ILE A 486 42.43 -27.06 22.33
N ARG A 487 43.41 -27.19 21.43
CA ARG A 487 44.75 -26.64 21.62
C ARG A 487 44.74 -25.10 21.68
N SER A 488 43.98 -24.45 20.80
CA SER A 488 43.80 -22.99 20.76
C SER A 488 43.08 -22.47 22.03
N LEU A 489 42.11 -23.22 22.56
CA LEU A 489 41.47 -22.92 23.85
C LEU A 489 42.44 -23.09 25.04
N ALA A 490 43.24 -24.17 25.05
CA ALA A 490 44.21 -24.42 26.10
C ALA A 490 45.36 -23.40 26.14
N GLN A 491 45.67 -22.79 24.99
CA GLN A 491 46.67 -21.72 24.87
C GLN A 491 46.11 -20.32 25.16
N GLY A 492 44.81 -20.20 25.46
CA GLY A 492 44.19 -18.92 25.84
C GLY A 492 43.95 -17.95 24.67
N GLU A 493 43.88 -18.43 23.43
CA GLU A 493 43.69 -17.57 22.26
C GLU A 493 42.24 -17.04 22.16
N GLY A 494 42.00 -15.88 22.77
CA GLY A 494 40.89 -14.98 22.45
C GLY A 494 39.52 -15.39 22.99
N TRP A 495 38.93 -14.51 23.82
CA TRP A 495 37.60 -14.67 24.41
C TRP A 495 36.49 -15.03 23.42
N ASN A 496 36.60 -14.61 22.15
CA ASN A 496 35.59 -14.87 21.13
C ASN A 496 35.48 -16.38 20.78
N LYS A 497 36.60 -17.09 20.67
CA LYS A 497 36.59 -18.55 20.43
C LYS A 497 36.06 -19.31 21.65
N PHE A 498 36.41 -18.84 22.84
CA PHE A 498 35.90 -19.40 24.09
C PHE A 498 34.37 -19.29 24.16
N PHE A 499 33.80 -18.09 23.96
CA PHE A 499 32.35 -17.91 23.97
C PHE A 499 31.65 -18.72 22.87
N GLN A 500 32.23 -18.81 21.68
CA GLN A 500 31.67 -19.63 20.60
C GLN A 500 31.60 -21.12 20.97
N VAL A 501 32.66 -21.65 21.61
CA VAL A 501 32.69 -23.06 22.05
C VAL A 501 31.78 -23.29 23.26
N VAL A 502 31.73 -22.37 24.23
CA VAL A 502 30.81 -22.46 25.38
C VAL A 502 29.35 -22.40 24.92
N LEU A 503 29.02 -21.49 24.00
CA LEU A 503 27.68 -21.37 23.44
C LEU A 503 27.31 -22.64 22.66
N PHE A 504 28.22 -23.16 21.83
CA PHE A 504 28.04 -24.42 21.11
C PHE A 504 27.80 -25.59 22.08
N LEU A 505 28.64 -25.76 23.10
CA LEU A 505 28.49 -26.80 24.11
C LEU A 505 27.21 -26.63 24.94
N TYR A 506 26.78 -25.39 25.20
CA TYR A 506 25.50 -25.11 25.86
C TYR A 506 24.32 -25.54 25.00
N PHE A 507 24.33 -25.23 23.69
CA PHE A 507 23.31 -25.71 22.76
C PHE A 507 23.31 -27.24 22.65
N VAL A 508 24.48 -27.86 22.50
CA VAL A 508 24.62 -29.33 22.49
C VAL A 508 24.06 -29.93 23.78
N LYS A 509 24.39 -29.36 24.95
CA LYS A 509 23.83 -29.78 26.24
C LYS A 509 22.31 -29.64 26.27
N ARG A 510 21.76 -28.51 25.80
CA ARG A 510 20.32 -28.26 25.81
C ARG A 510 19.56 -29.23 24.89
N ILE A 511 20.14 -29.56 23.72
CA ILE A 511 19.61 -30.56 22.79
C ILE A 511 19.70 -31.98 23.38
N LEU A 512 20.77 -32.30 24.13
CA LEU A 512 20.87 -33.59 24.82
C LEU A 512 19.86 -33.72 25.98
N VAL A 513 19.54 -32.62 26.66
CA VAL A 513 18.61 -32.58 27.80
C VAL A 513 17.15 -32.65 27.34
N GLU A 514 16.77 -31.92 26.29
CA GLU A 514 15.45 -32.03 25.67
C GLU A 514 15.47 -33.08 24.56
N SER A 515 15.46 -34.35 24.96
CA SER A 515 15.42 -35.56 24.12
C SER A 515 15.91 -35.35 22.68
N LEU A 516 17.20 -35.58 22.44
CA LEU A 516 17.85 -35.54 21.12
C LEU A 516 16.97 -36.14 19.99
N ALA A 517 16.22 -37.20 20.31
CA ALA A 517 15.21 -37.78 19.43
C ALA A 517 14.17 -36.75 18.94
N VAL A 518 13.43 -36.08 19.83
CA VAL A 518 12.38 -35.12 19.45
C VAL A 518 12.94 -33.97 18.61
N ALA A 519 14.14 -33.48 18.92
CA ALA A 519 14.79 -32.44 18.12
C ALA A 519 15.11 -32.91 16.68
N ILE A 520 15.65 -34.13 16.53
CA ILE A 520 15.92 -34.72 15.22
C ILE A 520 14.62 -34.99 14.46
N GLY A 521 13.57 -35.46 15.14
CA GLY A 521 12.25 -35.70 14.53
C GLY A 521 11.60 -34.41 14.00
N LEU A 522 11.63 -33.33 14.78
CA LEU A 522 11.14 -32.01 14.35
C LEU A 522 11.96 -31.46 13.18
N ALA A 523 13.28 -31.61 13.20
CA ALA A 523 14.14 -31.20 12.10
C ALA A 523 13.85 -31.97 10.80
N LEU A 524 13.57 -33.29 10.90
CA LEU A 524 13.19 -34.11 9.76
C LEU A 524 11.87 -33.65 9.15
N VAL A 525 10.83 -33.47 9.98
CA VAL A 525 9.52 -32.96 9.51
C VAL A 525 9.65 -31.57 8.91
N PHE A 526 10.41 -30.69 9.55
CA PHE A 526 10.69 -29.34 9.04
C PHE A 526 11.41 -29.37 7.69
N ALA A 527 12.41 -30.24 7.49
CA ALA A 527 13.12 -30.34 6.21
C ALA A 527 12.20 -30.76 5.05
N PHE A 528 11.27 -31.71 5.27
CA PHE A 528 10.35 -32.18 4.22
C PHE A 528 9.15 -31.24 3.97
N THR A 529 8.96 -30.22 4.81
CA THR A 529 7.82 -29.29 4.71
C THR A 529 8.26 -27.87 4.36
N ALA A 530 9.34 -27.37 4.96
CA ALA A 530 9.79 -26.00 4.80
C ALA A 530 10.27 -25.68 3.38
N PHE A 531 10.96 -26.61 2.70
CA PHE A 531 11.43 -26.38 1.33
C PHE A 531 10.30 -26.44 0.30
N PHE A 532 9.33 -27.34 0.49
CA PHE A 532 8.11 -27.40 -0.32
C PHE A 532 7.26 -26.13 -0.17
N VAL A 533 7.02 -25.69 1.06
CA VAL A 533 6.30 -24.45 1.35
C VAL A 533 7.08 -23.23 0.82
N TYR A 534 8.40 -23.23 0.93
CA TYR A 534 9.23 -22.15 0.39
C TYR A 534 9.11 -22.05 -1.14
N GLU A 535 9.16 -23.15 -1.87
CA GLU A 535 9.01 -23.14 -3.34
C GLU A 535 7.62 -22.68 -3.77
N GLN A 536 6.56 -23.14 -3.09
CA GLN A 536 5.18 -22.76 -3.41
C GLN A 536 4.89 -21.27 -3.17
N TYR A 537 5.62 -20.65 -2.24
CA TYR A 537 5.44 -19.25 -1.84
C TYR A 537 6.72 -18.42 -2.03
N GLU A 538 7.62 -18.83 -2.94
CA GLU A 538 8.97 -18.25 -3.08
C GLU A 538 8.90 -16.73 -3.31
N SER A 539 8.02 -16.30 -4.21
CA SER A 539 7.83 -14.86 -4.51
C SER A 539 7.25 -14.06 -3.34
N GLU A 540 6.48 -14.68 -2.46
CA GLU A 540 5.83 -14.02 -1.31
C GLU A 540 6.78 -13.97 -0.11
N ILE A 541 7.53 -15.04 0.12
CA ILE A 541 8.55 -15.13 1.17
C ILE A 541 9.75 -14.25 0.83
N ASP A 542 10.19 -14.22 -0.42
CA ASP A 542 11.24 -13.32 -0.89
C ASP A 542 10.81 -11.84 -0.80
N GLY A 543 9.53 -11.56 -1.09
CA GLY A 543 8.95 -10.24 -0.89
C GLY A 543 8.94 -9.83 0.59
N LEU A 544 8.51 -10.73 1.48
CA LEU A 544 8.51 -10.51 2.94
C LEU A 544 9.92 -10.37 3.50
N THR A 545 10.88 -11.17 3.05
CA THR A 545 12.29 -11.06 3.49
C THR A 545 12.95 -9.81 2.94
N ALA A 546 12.70 -9.42 1.69
CA ALA A 546 13.16 -8.14 1.16
C ALA A 546 12.55 -6.96 1.95
N MET A 547 11.29 -7.08 2.36
CA MET A 547 10.61 -6.06 3.18
C MET A 547 11.20 -5.99 4.60
N LEU A 548 11.34 -7.13 5.29
CA LEU A 548 12.00 -7.23 6.60
C LEU A 548 13.43 -6.74 6.53
N PHE A 549 14.16 -7.07 5.46
CA PHE A 549 15.51 -6.58 5.22
C PHE A 549 15.53 -5.07 4.98
N SER A 550 14.56 -4.51 4.27
CA SER A 550 14.47 -3.05 4.07
C SER A 550 14.15 -2.30 5.36
N LEU A 551 13.22 -2.84 6.17
CA LEU A 551 12.86 -2.34 7.50
C LEU A 551 14.05 -2.41 8.46
N THR A 552 14.74 -3.55 8.51
CA THR A 552 15.91 -3.75 9.39
C THR A 552 17.13 -2.98 8.91
N LYS A 553 17.36 -2.85 7.60
CA LYS A 553 18.44 -2.03 7.02
C LYS A 553 18.22 -0.56 7.34
N GLY A 554 17.01 -0.05 7.20
CA GLY A 554 16.65 1.32 7.60
C GLY A 554 16.89 1.57 9.09
N LEU A 555 16.51 0.62 9.94
CA LEU A 555 16.78 0.64 11.38
C LEU A 555 18.27 0.55 11.74
N LEU A 556 19.05 -0.27 11.04
CA LEU A 556 20.49 -0.38 11.26
C LEU A 556 21.21 0.90 10.80
N THR A 557 20.86 1.46 9.65
CA THR A 557 21.50 2.68 9.16
C THR A 557 21.20 3.91 10.02
N SER A 558 20.10 3.92 10.78
CA SER A 558 19.76 5.03 11.67
C SER A 558 20.36 4.93 13.08
N TYR A 559 20.91 3.76 13.46
CA TYR A 559 21.41 3.50 14.82
C TYR A 559 22.91 3.14 14.90
N VAL A 560 23.61 3.02 13.77
CA VAL A 560 25.03 2.67 13.76
C VAL A 560 25.90 3.95 13.87
N PRO A 561 26.75 4.09 14.91
CA PRO A 561 27.69 5.19 15.03
C PRO A 561 28.67 5.24 13.86
N ALA A 562 29.15 6.44 13.49
CA ALA A 562 30.03 6.67 12.33
C ALA A 562 31.29 5.76 12.27
N SER A 563 31.76 5.25 13.41
CA SER A 563 32.90 4.33 13.53
C SER A 563 32.60 2.88 13.14
N MET A 564 31.33 2.44 13.17
CA MET A 564 30.93 1.09 12.75
C MET A 564 30.49 1.04 11.28
N THR A 565 30.09 2.17 10.69
CA THR A 565 29.84 2.30 9.25
C THR A 565 31.09 2.06 8.41
N SER A 566 32.27 2.51 8.86
CA SER A 566 33.55 2.23 8.18
C SER A 566 33.95 0.76 8.30
N PHE A 567 33.65 0.11 9.42
CA PHE A 567 33.90 -1.32 9.65
C PHE A 567 33.02 -2.22 8.76
N LEU A 568 31.75 -1.84 8.57
CA LEU A 568 30.81 -2.55 7.69
C LEU A 568 31.05 -2.28 6.20
N GLN A 569 31.57 -1.11 5.83
CA GLN A 569 32.07 -0.81 4.47
C GLN A 569 33.29 -1.66 4.11
N ASN A 570 34.23 -1.84 5.05
CA ASN A 570 35.46 -2.62 4.81
C ASN A 570 35.22 -4.13 4.60
N ARG A 571 34.06 -4.67 5.01
CA ARG A 571 33.65 -6.06 4.78
C ARG A 571 32.71 -6.25 3.57
N GLY A 572 32.44 -5.20 2.79
CA GLY A 572 31.67 -5.29 1.55
C GLY A 572 30.14 -5.41 1.71
N VAL A 573 29.60 -5.15 2.91
CA VAL A 573 28.15 -5.23 3.18
C VAL A 573 27.40 -3.96 2.71
N LEU A 574 28.12 -2.85 2.49
CA LEU A 574 27.59 -1.59 1.96
C LEU A 574 28.34 -1.21 0.68
N ARG A 575 27.64 -1.14 -0.46
CA ARG A 575 28.22 -0.73 -1.75
C ARG A 575 28.24 0.80 -1.87
N LYS A 576 29.35 1.35 -2.36
CA LYS A 576 29.56 2.79 -2.62
C LYS A 576 28.56 3.29 -3.68
N GLU A 577 27.74 4.28 -3.34
CA GLU A 577 27.19 5.19 -4.35
C GLU A 577 28.28 6.24 -4.67
N ASN A 578 28.67 6.32 -5.94
CA ASN A 578 29.67 7.27 -6.42
C ASN A 578 28.99 8.58 -6.86
N GLY A 579 29.57 9.71 -6.46
CA GLY A 579 29.30 11.07 -6.96
C GLY A 579 29.22 12.07 -5.80
N LYS A 580 29.90 13.22 -5.76
CA LYS A 580 30.51 14.06 -6.79
C LYS A 580 31.79 14.71 -6.27
N VAL A 581 32.72 14.91 -7.19
CA VAL A 581 33.91 15.76 -7.08
C VAL A 581 33.47 17.21 -6.95
N VAL A 582 33.99 17.93 -5.95
CA VAL A 582 34.04 19.39 -5.93
C VAL A 582 35.53 19.76 -5.96
N ASN A 583 35.93 20.39 -7.05
CA ASN A 583 37.23 21.05 -7.19
C ASN A 583 37.20 22.35 -6.40
N ASP A 584 38.13 22.53 -5.48
CA ASP A 584 38.53 23.84 -4.97
C ASP A 584 39.82 24.25 -5.71
N GLU A 585 39.72 25.29 -6.54
CA GLU A 585 40.86 26.09 -6.99
C GLU A 585 40.77 27.48 -6.34
N LYS A 586 41.88 27.83 -5.66
CA LYS A 586 42.47 29.14 -5.33
C LYS A 586 41.60 30.40 -5.21
#